data_AF-A0A6I3L1S2-F1
#
_entry.id   AF-A0A6I3L1S2-F1
#
_cell.length_a   1.000
_cell.length_b   1.000
_cell.length_c   1.000
_cell.angle_alpha   90.00
_cell.angle_beta   90.00
_cell.angle_gamma   90.00
#
_symmetry.space_group_name_H-M   'P 1'
#
loop_
_entity.id
_entity.type
_entity.pdbx_description
1 polymer ?
#
loop_
_entity_poly.entity_id
_entity_poly.type
_entity_poly.pdbx_seq_one_letter_code
_entity_poly.pdbx_strand_id
1 'polypeptide(L)'
;MTDPLDNMTPDDVAAMIDRLEFTDETVTEADFGIEVGPHAPPVFVPRSIKMPYELDQACKARADNLGMSQSAYIRSLIERDVAEGGTGEQRPAWVREILAVIAHHENDEHRRAS
;
A
#
# COMPACT_ATOMS: atom_id res chain seq x y z
N MET A 1 -18.99 -6.78 15.47
CA MET A 1 -19.27 -7.82 14.47
C MET A 1 -18.49 -9.03 14.92
N THR A 2 -19.15 -10.07 15.43
CA THR A 2 -18.48 -11.29 15.90
C THR A 2 -17.89 -11.98 14.68
N ASP A 3 -16.64 -12.44 14.77
CA ASP A 3 -16.04 -13.22 13.69
C ASP A 3 -16.91 -14.47 13.49
N PRO A 4 -17.47 -14.73 12.29
CA PRO A 4 -18.28 -15.92 12.05
C PRO A 4 -17.52 -17.22 12.31
N LEU A 5 -16.19 -17.19 12.40
CA LEU A 5 -15.35 -18.31 12.76
C LEU A 5 -15.31 -18.59 14.29
N ASP A 6 -15.62 -17.61 15.14
CA ASP A 6 -15.55 -17.75 16.61
C ASP A 6 -16.57 -18.75 17.18
N ASN A 7 -17.62 -19.08 16.43
CA ASN A 7 -18.70 -19.98 16.86
C ASN A 7 -18.76 -21.28 16.06
N MET A 8 -17.82 -21.53 15.14
CA MET A 8 -17.82 -22.76 14.35
C MET A 8 -17.16 -23.90 15.12
N THR A 9 -17.83 -25.04 15.16
CA THR A 9 -17.22 -26.26 15.67
C THR A 9 -16.21 -26.83 14.66
N PRO A 10 -15.27 -27.67 15.08
CA PRO A 10 -14.37 -28.35 14.15
C PRO A 10 -15.10 -29.11 13.02
N ASP A 11 -16.28 -29.66 13.32
CA ASP A 11 -17.12 -30.36 12.34
C ASP A 11 -17.73 -29.39 11.32
N ASP A 12 -18.09 -28.17 11.74
CA ASP A 12 -18.59 -27.13 10.84
C ASP A 12 -17.50 -26.63 9.87
N VAL A 13 -16.27 -26.49 10.38
CA VAL A 13 -15.10 -26.14 9.56
C VAL A 13 -14.80 -27.26 8.56
N ALA A 14 -14.84 -28.51 8.99
CA ALA A 14 -14.65 -29.66 8.10
C ALA A 14 -15.73 -29.70 7.00
N ALA A 15 -16.99 -29.46 7.34
CA ALA A 15 -18.09 -29.42 6.38
C ALA A 15 -18.02 -28.22 5.42
N MET A 16 -17.35 -27.12 5.79
CA MET A 16 -17.05 -26.03 4.87
C MET A 16 -15.93 -26.38 3.91
N ILE A 17 -14.84 -26.97 4.41
CA ILE A 17 -13.70 -27.40 3.59
C ILE A 17 -14.15 -28.45 2.56
N ASP A 18 -15.02 -29.38 2.96
CA ASP A 18 -15.53 -30.44 2.08
C ASP A 18 -16.40 -29.90 0.92
N ARG A 19 -16.90 -28.66 1.03
CA ARG A 19 -17.64 -27.97 -0.03
C ARG A 19 -16.74 -27.13 -0.94
N LEU A 20 -15.45 -26.98 -0.63
CA LEU A 20 -14.53 -26.23 -1.46
C LEU A 20 -14.17 -27.07 -2.70
N GLU A 21 -14.49 -26.54 -3.87
CA GLU A 21 -14.05 -27.09 -5.14
C GLU A 21 -12.79 -26.34 -5.58
N PHE A 22 -11.65 -27.02 -5.55
CA PHE A 22 -10.42 -26.48 -6.12
C PHE A 22 -10.53 -26.57 -7.64
N THR A 23 -10.60 -25.43 -8.31
CA THR A 23 -10.60 -25.36 -9.76
C THR A 23 -9.17 -25.21 -10.27
N ASP A 24 -8.90 -25.69 -11.49
CA ASP A 24 -7.64 -25.45 -12.21
C ASP A 24 -7.59 -24.04 -12.82
N GLU A 25 -8.60 -23.20 -12.55
CA GLU A 25 -8.66 -21.82 -13.02
C GLU A 25 -7.63 -20.99 -12.26
N THR A 26 -6.68 -20.43 -13.00
CA THR A 26 -5.68 -19.54 -12.40
C THR A 26 -6.36 -18.23 -12.04
N VAL A 27 -6.56 -18.01 -10.74
CA VAL A 27 -6.93 -16.69 -10.24
C VAL A 27 -5.70 -15.80 -10.33
N THR A 28 -5.79 -14.75 -11.12
CA THR A 28 -4.72 -13.78 -11.35
C THR A 28 -4.89 -12.57 -10.44
N GLU A 29 -3.81 -11.83 -10.20
CA GLU A 29 -3.85 -10.55 -9.48
C GLU A 29 -4.76 -9.52 -10.17
N ALA A 30 -4.93 -9.64 -11.49
CA ALA A 30 -5.88 -8.83 -12.26
C ALA A 30 -7.34 -9.09 -11.88
N ASP A 31 -7.69 -10.32 -11.48
CA ASP A 31 -9.05 -10.67 -11.02
C ASP A 31 -9.39 -9.97 -9.68
N PHE A 32 -8.36 -9.59 -8.93
CA PHE A 32 -8.47 -8.77 -7.71
C PHE A 32 -8.28 -7.26 -7.97
N GLY A 33 -8.11 -6.84 -9.23
CA GLY A 33 -7.85 -5.44 -9.59
C GLY A 33 -6.46 -4.94 -9.20
N ILE A 34 -5.50 -5.85 -8.99
CA ILE A 34 -4.12 -5.53 -8.64
C ILE A 34 -3.27 -5.58 -9.91
N GLU A 35 -2.81 -4.41 -10.36
CA GLU A 35 -1.82 -4.34 -11.44
C GLU A 35 -0.40 -4.57 -10.89
N VAL A 36 0.30 -5.58 -11.39
CA VAL A 36 1.68 -5.92 -11.02
C VAL A 36 2.58 -5.82 -12.25
N GLY A 37 3.77 -5.21 -12.10
CA GLY A 37 4.80 -5.15 -13.14
C GLY A 37 5.36 -3.74 -13.38
N PRO A 38 6.26 -3.57 -14.37
CA PRO A 38 7.02 -2.33 -14.59
C PRO A 38 6.17 -1.11 -15.00
N HIS A 39 4.92 -1.34 -15.41
CA HIS A 39 3.96 -0.31 -15.80
C HIS A 39 2.90 -0.03 -14.73
N ALA A 40 2.89 -0.80 -13.64
CA ALA A 40 1.96 -0.58 -12.54
C ALA A 40 2.21 0.80 -11.90
N PRO A 41 1.15 1.50 -11.47
CA PRO A 41 1.31 2.76 -10.75
C PRO A 41 2.13 2.54 -9.47
N PRO A 42 2.98 3.51 -9.08
CA PRO A 42 3.81 3.38 -7.90
C PRO A 42 2.95 3.26 -6.64
N VAL A 43 3.29 2.30 -5.79
CA VAL A 43 2.62 2.12 -4.51
C VAL A 43 3.13 3.13 -3.49
N PHE A 44 2.22 3.91 -2.92
CA PHE A 44 2.52 4.89 -1.88
C PHE A 44 2.19 4.32 -0.50
N VAL A 45 3.19 4.31 0.38
CA VAL A 45 3.02 3.97 1.80
C VAL A 45 2.74 5.25 2.59
N PRO A 46 1.58 5.40 3.26
CA PRO A 46 1.31 6.57 4.07
C PRO A 46 2.26 6.60 5.28
N ARG A 47 2.84 7.77 5.55
CA ARG A 47 3.74 7.98 6.68
C ARG A 47 3.39 9.29 7.38
N SER A 48 3.20 9.22 8.69
CA SER A 48 3.05 10.41 9.53
C SER A 48 4.42 11.05 9.77
N ILE A 49 4.51 12.36 9.57
CA ILE A 49 5.70 13.16 9.91
C ILE A 49 5.33 14.15 11.01
N LYS A 50 6.21 14.30 12.00
CA LYS A 50 6.07 15.35 13.01
C LYS A 50 6.83 16.57 12.53
N MET A 51 6.18 17.72 12.54
CA MET A 51 6.81 18.99 12.18
C MET A 51 6.22 20.14 13.00
N PRO A 52 6.98 21.23 13.21
CA PRO A 52 6.44 22.45 13.80
C PRO A 52 5.26 22.98 12.97
N TYR A 53 4.27 23.55 13.65
CA TYR A 53 3.06 24.08 13.01
C TYR A 53 3.37 25.13 11.93
N GLU A 54 4.32 26.03 12.18
CA GLU A 54 4.71 27.06 11.22
C GLU A 54 5.33 26.45 9.95
N LEU A 55 6.09 25.36 10.10
CA LEU A 55 6.70 24.66 8.98
C LEU A 55 5.64 23.91 8.15
N ASP A 56 4.65 23.31 8.80
CA ASP A 56 3.51 22.67 8.12
C ASP A 56 2.75 23.69 7.25
N GLN A 57 2.44 24.85 7.82
CA GLN A 57 1.73 25.93 7.12
C GLN A 57 2.54 26.48 5.95
N ALA A 58 3.85 26.70 6.14
CA ALA A 58 4.74 27.15 5.06
C ALA A 58 4.85 26.09 3.94
N CYS A 59 4.90 24.80 4.31
CA CYS A 59 4.93 23.68 3.38
C CYS A 59 3.66 23.62 2.53
N LYS A 60 2.49 23.78 3.17
CA LYS A 60 1.20 23.80 2.49
C LYS A 60 1.08 24.97 1.51
N ALA A 61 1.38 26.19 1.97
CA ALA A 61 1.35 27.37 1.11
C ALA A 61 2.30 27.24 -0.09
N ARG A 62 3.48 26.65 0.11
CA ARG A 62 4.42 26.41 -0.98
C ARG A 62 3.91 25.37 -1.98
N ALA A 63 3.33 24.28 -1.50
CA ALA A 63 2.73 23.26 -2.36
C ALA A 63 1.59 23.85 -3.21
N ASP A 64 0.72 24.66 -2.60
CA ASP A 64 -0.37 25.36 -3.28
C ASP A 64 0.15 26.30 -4.38
N ASN A 65 1.19 27.09 -4.09
CA ASN A 65 1.84 27.98 -5.07
C ASN A 65 2.46 27.22 -6.26
N LEU A 66 2.80 25.94 -6.07
CA LEU A 66 3.35 25.06 -7.11
C LEU A 66 2.27 24.21 -7.79
N GLY A 67 0.99 24.35 -7.41
CA GLY A 67 -0.11 23.57 -7.97
C GLY A 67 -0.05 22.08 -7.65
N MET A 68 0.51 21.71 -6.49
CA MET A 68 0.70 20.31 -6.08
C MET A 68 0.16 20.06 -4.68
N SER A 69 -0.11 18.80 -4.34
CA SER A 69 -0.46 18.44 -2.97
C SER A 69 0.77 18.57 -2.05
N GLN A 70 0.53 18.80 -0.75
CA GLN A 70 1.60 18.88 0.24
C GLN A 70 2.47 17.60 0.26
N SER A 71 1.86 16.43 0.12
CA SER A 71 2.58 15.15 0.05
C SER A 71 3.42 15.02 -1.22
N ALA A 72 2.95 15.51 -2.36
CA ALA A 72 3.73 15.54 -3.60
C ALA A 72 4.92 16.50 -3.48
N TYR A 73 4.73 17.66 -2.84
CA TYR A 73 5.80 18.60 -2.56
C TYR A 73 6.89 17.98 -1.68
N ILE A 74 6.52 17.41 -0.53
CA ILE A 74 7.47 16.76 0.39
C ILE A 74 8.21 15.63 -0.31
N ARG A 75 7.50 14.78 -1.09
CA ARG A 75 8.13 13.70 -1.85
C ARG A 75 9.17 14.23 -2.84
N SER A 76 8.85 15.29 -3.59
CA SER A 76 9.78 15.88 -4.56
C SER A 76 11.07 16.40 -3.92
N LEU A 77 11.00 16.90 -2.68
CA LEU A 77 12.17 17.35 -1.93
C LEU A 77 13.05 16.16 -1.53
N ILE A 78 12.44 15.08 -1.04
CA ILE A 78 13.13 13.86 -0.66
C ILE A 78 13.78 13.20 -1.88
N GLU A 79 13.06 13.08 -2.99
CA GLU A 79 13.58 12.50 -4.24
C GLU A 79 14.79 13.28 -4.77
N ARG A 80 14.73 14.63 -4.70
CA ARG A 80 15.85 15.48 -5.08
C ARG A 80 17.06 15.26 -4.17
N ASP A 81 16.87 15.28 -2.85
CA ASP A 81 17.95 15.08 -1.88
C ASP A 81 18.61 13.70 -2.03
N VAL A 82 17.81 12.64 -2.21
CA VAL A 82 18.31 11.28 -2.44
C VAL A 82 19.10 11.17 -3.74
N ALA A 83 18.64 11.84 -4.81
CA ALA A 83 19.35 11.87 -6.08
C ALA A 83 20.69 12.63 -5.99
N GLU A 84 20.68 13.79 -5.32
CA GLU A 84 21.89 14.60 -5.09
C GLU A 84 22.89 13.89 -4.16
N GLY A 85 22.40 13.20 -3.13
CA GLY A 85 23.20 12.46 -2.15
C GLY A 85 23.66 11.08 -2.62
N GLY A 86 23.21 10.59 -3.78
CA GLY A 86 23.61 9.30 -4.35
C GLY A 86 23.16 8.07 -3.55
N THR A 87 22.17 8.21 -2.66
CA THR A 87 21.66 7.13 -1.80
C THR A 87 20.50 6.34 -2.43
N GLY A 88 20.05 6.75 -3.61
CA GLY A 88 18.91 6.19 -4.32
C GLY A 88 19.26 5.13 -5.35
N GLU A 89 19.86 4.00 -4.94
CA GLU A 89 19.85 2.82 -5.83
C GLU A 89 18.40 2.32 -5.98
N GLN A 90 17.90 2.31 -7.22
CA GLN A 90 16.60 1.73 -7.50
C GLN A 90 16.64 0.23 -7.20
N ARG A 91 15.74 -0.21 -6.33
CA ARG A 91 15.59 -1.63 -6.05
C ARG A 91 15.24 -2.41 -7.33
N PRO A 92 15.76 -3.64 -7.51
CA PRO A 92 15.37 -4.50 -8.62
C PRO A 92 13.85 -4.60 -8.77
N ALA A 93 13.35 -4.77 -10.00
CA ALA A 93 11.91 -4.78 -10.30
C ALA A 93 11.11 -5.75 -9.40
N TRP A 94 11.63 -6.96 -9.19
CA TRP A 94 11.01 -7.98 -8.34
C TRP A 94 10.84 -7.52 -6.87
N VAL A 95 11.75 -6.68 -6.35
CA VAL A 95 11.63 -6.16 -4.97
C VAL A 95 10.52 -5.11 -4.90
N ARG A 96 10.34 -4.31 -5.95
CA ARG A 96 9.27 -3.31 -6.02
C ARG A 96 7.90 -3.98 -6.09
N GLU A 97 7.79 -5.09 -6.81
CA GLU A 97 6.57 -5.91 -6.90
C GLU A 97 6.19 -6.50 -5.54
N ILE A 98 7.14 -7.08 -4.79
CA ILE A 98 6.86 -7.61 -3.44
C ILE A 98 6.38 -6.51 -2.49
N LEU A 99 7.02 -5.33 -2.52
CA LEU A 99 6.63 -4.22 -1.67
C LEU A 99 5.24 -3.67 -2.03
N ALA A 100 4.87 -3.70 -3.32
CA ALA A 100 3.54 -3.30 -3.77
C ALA A 100 2.46 -4.20 -3.16
N VAL A 101 2.69 -5.52 -3.15
CA VAL A 101 1.79 -6.50 -2.52
C VAL A 101 1.70 -6.28 -1.01
N ILE A 102 2.83 -6.14 -0.31
CA ILE A 102 2.84 -5.93 1.16
C ILE A 102 2.09 -4.65 1.54
N ALA A 103 2.37 -3.54 0.87
CA ALA A 103 1.73 -2.26 1.18
C ALA A 103 0.22 -2.26 0.89
N HIS A 104 -0.23 -3.05 -0.09
CA HIS A 104 -1.65 -3.27 -0.33
C HIS A 104 -2.31 -3.98 0.85
N HIS A 105 -1.70 -5.07 1.34
CA HIS A 105 -2.18 -5.81 2.51
C HIS A 105 -2.24 -4.94 3.78
N GLU A 106 -1.17 -4.19 4.10
CA GLU A 106 -1.12 -3.33 5.29
C GLU A 106 -2.20 -2.22 5.27
N ASN A 107 -2.44 -1.61 4.10
CA ASN A 107 -3.48 -0.58 3.96
C ASN A 107 -4.90 -1.15 4.10
N ASP A 108 -5.13 -2.36 3.61
CA ASP A 108 -6.42 -3.03 3.72
C ASP A 108 -6.73 -3.49 5.14
N GLU A 109 -5.72 -3.99 5.88
CA GLU A 109 -5.86 -4.30 7.31
C GLU A 109 -6.18 -3.05 8.14
N HIS A 110 -5.46 -1.94 7.89
CA HIS A 110 -5.71 -0.68 8.59
C HIS A 110 -7.10 -0.09 8.29
N ARG A 111 -7.62 -0.25 7.07
CA ARG A 111 -8.97 0.19 6.71
C ARG A 111 -10.06 -0.66 7.37
N ARG A 112 -9.83 -1.96 7.58
CA ARG A 112 -10.79 -2.86 8.26
C ARG A 112 -10.82 -2.68 9.79
N ALA A 113 -9.77 -2.11 10.37
CA ALA A 113 -9.62 -1.90 11.81
C ALA A 113 -10.09 -0.52 12.33
N SER A 114 -10.49 0.41 11.43
CA SER A 114 -11.08 1.73 11.77
C SER A 114 -12.58 1.75 11.50
#